data_AF-A0A524KBV8-F1
#
_entry.id   AF-A0A524KBV8-F1
#
_cell.length_a   1.000
_cell.length_b   1.000
_cell.length_c   1.000
_cell.angle_alpha   90.00
_cell.angle_beta   90.00
_cell.angle_gamma   90.00
#
_symmetry.space_group_name_H-M   'P 1'
#
loop_
_entity.id
_entity.type
_entity.pdbx_description
1 polymer ?
#
loop_
_entity_poly.entity_id
_entity_poly.type
_entity_poly.pdbx_seq_one_letter_code
_entity_poly.pdbx_strand_id
1 'polypeptide(L)'
;MVRWLREPLLHFVLLGATLFGAYQWLNPAGGSAMGEIVVSEDAANAVEPTDADLAEYLAKNADDYRVESQLTFTQVFLDPSKRGDQFDADAAALLDVLRTRGNKVNPATLGDSLMLESRYELATESDIARLFGRDFAAVLRDQPVGEWVNPLKSGYGAHLVRIEAGLLRED
;
A
#
# COMPACT_ATOMS: atom_id res chain seq x y z
N MET A 1 -61.18 28.03 35.21
CA MET A 1 -60.39 28.87 34.30
C MET A 1 -58.91 28.56 34.47
N VAL A 2 -58.45 27.37 34.07
CA VAL A 2 -57.02 27.05 33.86
C VAL A 2 -56.98 25.98 32.76
N ARG A 3 -57.06 26.40 31.50
CA ARG A 3 -56.93 25.51 30.32
C ARG A 3 -55.53 25.59 29.70
N TRP A 4 -54.55 26.13 30.44
CA TRP A 4 -53.16 26.34 30.02
C TRP A 4 -52.17 25.29 30.57
N LEU A 5 -52.57 24.50 31.58
CA LEU A 5 -51.72 23.45 32.17
C LEU A 5 -51.83 22.08 31.46
N ARG A 6 -52.55 21.96 30.35
CA ARG A 6 -52.75 20.69 29.62
C ARG A 6 -52.12 20.67 28.23
N GLU A 7 -51.41 21.72 27.83
CA GLU A 7 -50.73 21.75 26.54
C GLU A 7 -49.34 21.14 26.71
N PRO A 8 -49.04 20.00 26.04
CA PRO A 8 -47.73 19.36 26.16
C PRO A 8 -46.62 20.30 25.68
N LEU A 9 -46.89 21.14 24.69
CA LEU A 9 -45.94 22.11 24.12
C LEU A 9 -45.44 23.12 25.16
N LEU A 10 -46.29 23.65 26.04
CA LEU A 10 -45.86 24.60 27.08
C LEU A 10 -44.88 23.97 28.07
N HIS A 11 -45.05 22.68 28.37
CA HIS A 11 -44.12 21.94 29.22
C HIS A 11 -42.77 21.78 28.52
N PHE A 12 -42.75 21.42 27.24
CA PHE A 12 -41.50 21.32 26.47
C PHE A 12 -40.77 22.66 26.34
N VAL A 13 -41.50 23.76 26.17
CA VAL A 13 -40.90 25.10 26.12
C VAL A 13 -40.33 25.50 27.48
N LEU A 14 -41.07 25.30 28.58
CA LEU A 14 -40.58 25.60 29.93
C LEU A 14 -39.39 24.72 30.32
N LEU A 15 -39.49 23.42 30.05
CA LEU A 15 -38.45 22.45 30.36
C LEU A 15 -37.21 22.72 29.50
N GLY A 16 -37.39 23.02 28.21
CA GLY A 16 -36.33 23.43 27.30
C GLY A 16 -35.64 24.73 27.72
N ALA A 17 -36.41 25.76 28.10
CA ALA A 17 -35.86 27.02 28.60
C ALA A 17 -35.08 26.82 29.91
N THR A 18 -35.60 25.97 30.80
CA THR A 18 -34.92 25.63 32.07
C THR A 18 -33.62 24.89 31.82
N LEU A 19 -33.63 23.87 30.95
CA LEU A 19 -32.43 23.11 30.60
C LEU A 19 -31.41 23.98 29.87
N PHE A 20 -31.85 24.86 28.96
CA PHE A 20 -30.97 25.76 28.22
C PHE A 20 -30.32 26.81 29.14
N GLY A 21 -31.09 27.40 30.06
CA GLY A 21 -30.56 28.32 31.06
C GLY A 21 -29.58 27.64 32.02
N ALA A 22 -29.91 26.44 32.51
CA ALA A 22 -29.02 25.65 33.34
C ALA A 22 -27.74 25.26 32.58
N TYR A 23 -27.87 24.85 31.32
CA TYR A 23 -26.74 24.51 30.45
C TYR A 23 -25.81 25.71 30.24
N GLN A 24 -26.35 26.91 30.01
CA GLN A 24 -25.56 28.14 29.88
C GLN A 24 -24.86 28.54 31.20
N TRP A 25 -25.47 28.25 32.36
CA TRP A 25 -24.86 28.51 33.66
C TRP A 25 -23.74 27.51 33.98
N LEU A 26 -23.99 26.23 33.71
CA LEU A 26 -23.03 25.14 33.93
C LEU A 26 -21.91 25.16 32.90
N ASN A 27 -22.18 25.71 31.72
CA ASN A 27 -21.23 25.85 30.63
C ASN A 27 -21.14 27.34 30.26
N PRO A 28 -20.71 28.22 31.20
CA PRO A 28 -20.51 29.62 30.88
C PRO A 28 -19.50 29.62 29.76
N ALA A 29 -19.88 30.20 28.61
CA ALA A 29 -19.00 30.27 27.46
C ALA A 29 -17.70 30.94 27.91
N GLY A 30 -16.69 30.12 28.24
CA GLY A 30 -15.31 30.55 28.33
C GLY A 30 -15.04 31.08 26.94
N GLY A 31 -14.99 32.41 26.84
CA GLY A 31 -14.99 33.14 25.58
C GLY A 31 -13.91 32.61 24.67
N SER A 32 -14.28 31.67 23.79
CA SER A 32 -13.55 31.46 22.57
C SER A 32 -13.99 32.59 21.66
N ALA A 33 -13.21 33.68 21.71
CA ALA A 33 -13.02 34.53 20.56
C ALA A 33 -12.94 33.65 19.31
N MET A 34 -13.59 34.10 18.23
CA MET A 34 -13.54 33.50 16.90
C MET A 34 -12.21 32.77 16.69
N GLY A 35 -12.27 31.47 16.36
CA GLY A 35 -11.10 30.61 16.23
C GLY A 35 -9.91 31.35 15.61
N GLU A 36 -9.04 31.84 16.47
CA GLU A 36 -7.78 32.42 16.08
C GLU A 36 -6.97 31.22 15.63
N ILE A 37 -6.77 31.10 14.32
CA ILE A 37 -5.73 30.23 13.79
C ILE A 37 -4.43 30.88 14.24
N VAL A 38 -3.98 30.49 15.43
CA VAL A 38 -2.66 30.84 15.93
C VAL A 38 -1.68 30.05 15.07
N VAL A 39 -1.26 30.66 13.96
CA VAL A 39 -0.02 30.28 13.31
C VAL A 39 1.05 30.64 14.31
N SER A 40 1.62 29.63 14.98
CA SER A 40 2.75 29.82 15.88
C SER A 40 3.78 30.72 15.20
N GLU A 41 4.27 31.75 15.88
CA GLU A 41 5.24 32.71 15.31
C GLU A 41 6.50 32.02 14.73
N ASP A 42 6.76 30.77 15.13
CA ASP A 42 7.76 29.86 14.55
C ASP A 42 7.56 29.59 13.05
N ALA A 43 6.32 29.43 12.59
CA ALA A 43 6.01 29.23 11.17
C ALA A 43 6.08 30.54 10.36
N ALA A 44 5.91 31.69 11.02
CA ALA A 44 5.99 33.01 10.39
C ALA A 44 7.44 33.55 10.31
N ASN A 45 8.35 33.04 11.16
CA ASN A 45 9.78 33.38 11.15
C ASN A 45 10.67 32.25 10.61
N ALA A 46 10.08 31.21 10.00
CA ALA A 46 10.84 30.18 9.33
C ALA A 46 11.62 30.82 8.18
N VAL A 47 12.95 30.79 8.29
CA VAL A 47 13.83 31.13 7.16
C VAL A 47 13.45 30.22 6.01
N GLU A 48 13.07 30.78 4.86
CA GLU A 48 12.82 29.97 3.68
C GLU A 48 14.10 29.18 3.35
N PRO A 49 14.03 27.84 3.27
CA PRO A 49 15.17 27.02 2.90
C PRO A 49 15.72 27.49 1.57
N THR A 50 17.04 27.61 1.48
CA THR A 50 17.69 27.96 0.21
C THR A 50 17.71 26.75 -0.72
N ASP A 51 17.96 26.99 -2.01
CA ASP A 51 18.19 25.90 -2.97
C ASP A 51 19.36 24.99 -2.53
N ALA A 52 20.35 25.53 -1.82
CA ALA A 52 21.46 24.75 -1.28
C ALA A 52 21.01 23.82 -0.14
N ASP A 53 20.16 24.30 0.76
CA ASP A 53 19.58 23.49 1.84
C ASP A 53 18.68 22.38 1.25
N LEU A 54 17.92 22.69 0.20
CA LEU A 54 17.11 21.72 -0.53
C LEU A 54 18.00 20.67 -1.19
N ALA A 55 19.08 21.07 -1.86
CA ALA A 55 19.99 20.14 -2.53
C ALA A 55 20.69 19.22 -1.52
N GLU A 56 21.15 19.75 -0.38
CA GLU A 56 21.74 18.94 0.69
C GLU A 56 20.72 17.97 1.29
N TYR A 57 19.49 18.42 1.53
CA TYR A 57 18.42 17.57 2.04
C TYR A 57 18.05 16.46 1.04
N LEU A 58 17.91 16.78 -0.25
CA LEU A 58 17.65 15.78 -1.28
C LEU A 58 18.80 14.77 -1.41
N ALA A 59 20.06 15.22 -1.34
CA ALA A 59 21.21 14.33 -1.35
C ALA A 59 21.23 13.40 -0.13
N LYS A 60 20.85 13.91 1.05
CA LYS A 60 20.81 13.16 2.30
C LYS A 60 19.65 12.15 2.38
N ASN A 61 18.54 12.43 1.70
CA ASN A 61 17.33 11.60 1.71
C ASN A 61 17.03 11.00 0.32
N ALA A 62 18.06 10.81 -0.50
CA ALA A 62 17.90 10.44 -1.91
C ALA A 62 17.09 9.16 -2.12
N ASP A 63 17.17 8.21 -1.18
CA ASP A 63 16.42 6.95 -1.23
C ASP A 63 14.90 7.16 -1.04
N ASP A 64 14.49 8.15 -0.23
CA ASP A 64 13.07 8.46 0.03
C ASP A 64 12.41 9.18 -1.16
N TYR A 65 13.22 9.84 -1.99
CA TYR A 65 12.78 10.62 -3.14
C TYR A 65 13.10 9.95 -4.49
N ARG A 66 13.64 8.72 -4.46
CA ARG A 66 13.92 7.94 -5.66
C ARG A 66 12.62 7.34 -6.21
N VAL A 67 12.41 7.47 -7.52
CA VAL A 67 11.40 6.67 -8.22
C VAL A 67 11.95 5.25 -8.36
N GLU A 68 11.31 4.30 -7.69
CA GLU A 68 11.70 2.89 -7.72
C GLU A 68 11.56 2.29 -9.14
N SER A 69 12.50 1.42 -9.49
CA SER A 69 12.40 0.60 -10.71
C SER A 69 11.12 -0.23 -10.69
N GLN A 70 10.46 -0.33 -11.84
CA GLN A 70 9.20 -1.07 -11.99
C GLN A 70 9.36 -2.27 -12.92
N LEU A 71 8.74 -3.39 -12.55
CA LEU A 71 8.71 -4.62 -13.33
C LEU A 71 7.27 -5.02 -13.66
N THR A 72 7.06 -5.41 -14.91
CA THR A 72 5.88 -6.19 -15.31
C THR A 72 6.33 -7.64 -15.44
N PHE A 73 5.76 -8.52 -14.64
CA PHE A 73 6.15 -9.93 -14.61
C PHE A 73 4.95 -10.86 -14.37
N THR A 74 5.13 -12.10 -14.77
CA THR A 74 4.18 -13.18 -14.56
C THR A 74 4.83 -14.28 -13.74
N GLN A 75 4.10 -14.90 -12.82
CA GLN A 75 4.56 -15.97 -11.94
C GLN A 75 3.64 -17.19 -11.95
N VAL A 76 4.26 -18.36 -11.72
CA VAL A 76 3.58 -19.63 -11.45
C VAL A 76 4.13 -20.19 -10.15
N PHE A 77 3.25 -20.33 -9.16
CA PHE A 77 3.62 -20.83 -7.84
C PHE A 77 3.68 -22.36 -7.80
N LEU A 78 4.68 -22.88 -7.11
CA LEU A 78 4.81 -24.29 -6.76
C LEU A 78 4.96 -24.42 -5.24
N ASP A 79 4.08 -25.20 -4.63
CA ASP A 79 4.08 -25.46 -3.18
C ASP A 79 5.03 -26.63 -2.88
N PRO A 80 6.20 -26.39 -2.25
CA PRO A 80 7.15 -27.46 -1.95
C PRO A 80 6.58 -28.51 -1.01
N SER A 81 5.63 -28.13 -0.14
CA SER A 81 5.01 -29.04 0.83
C SER A 81 4.05 -30.04 0.17
N LYS A 82 3.41 -29.64 -0.94
CA LYS A 82 2.55 -30.55 -1.73
C LYS A 82 3.36 -31.52 -2.59
N ARG A 83 4.52 -31.08 -3.09
CA ARG A 83 5.32 -31.82 -4.09
C ARG A 83 6.39 -32.72 -3.45
N GLY A 84 6.88 -32.36 -2.26
CA GLY A 84 7.89 -33.13 -1.54
C GLY A 84 9.11 -33.44 -2.41
N ASP A 85 9.54 -34.71 -2.41
CA ASP A 85 10.74 -35.16 -3.15
C ASP A 85 10.64 -35.01 -4.67
N GLN A 86 9.43 -34.84 -5.23
CA GLN A 86 9.23 -34.64 -6.68
C GLN A 86 9.34 -33.18 -7.10
N PHE A 87 9.53 -32.25 -6.16
CA PHE A 87 9.50 -30.82 -6.43
C PHE A 87 10.41 -30.41 -7.60
N ASP A 88 11.66 -30.86 -7.62
CA ASP A 88 12.62 -30.45 -8.66
C ASP A 88 12.23 -30.98 -10.05
N ALA A 89 11.76 -32.23 -10.11
CA ALA A 89 11.30 -32.84 -11.37
C ALA A 89 10.05 -32.15 -11.91
N ASP A 90 9.09 -31.87 -11.03
CA ASP A 90 7.85 -31.15 -11.36
C ASP A 90 8.13 -29.73 -11.83
N ALA A 91 9.00 -29.00 -11.12
CA ALA A 91 9.39 -27.65 -11.48
C ALA A 91 10.07 -27.59 -12.85
N ALA A 92 10.98 -28.54 -13.12
CA ALA A 92 11.65 -28.65 -14.41
C ALA A 92 10.67 -28.96 -15.56
N ALA A 93 9.75 -29.91 -15.34
CA ALA A 93 8.73 -30.26 -16.32
C ALA A 93 7.79 -29.08 -16.62
N LEU A 94 7.38 -28.34 -15.58
CA LEU A 94 6.51 -27.18 -15.74
C LEU A 94 7.22 -26.02 -16.44
N LEU A 95 8.49 -25.79 -16.11
CA LEU A 95 9.32 -24.80 -16.78
C LEU A 95 9.47 -25.09 -18.29
N ASP A 96 9.64 -26.36 -18.66
CA ASP A 96 9.69 -26.77 -20.07
C ASP A 96 8.37 -26.47 -20.81
N VAL A 97 7.23 -26.75 -20.16
CA VAL A 97 5.90 -26.41 -20.71
C VAL A 97 5.77 -24.90 -20.91
N LEU A 98 6.18 -24.09 -19.93
CA LEU A 98 6.11 -22.62 -19.99
C LEU A 98 7.01 -22.05 -21.09
N ARG A 99 8.23 -22.58 -21.25
CA ARG A 99 9.17 -22.17 -22.30
C ARG A 99 8.68 -22.56 -23.69
N THR A 100 8.12 -23.75 -23.84
CA THR A 100 7.66 -24.28 -25.13
C THR A 100 6.37 -23.61 -25.61
N ARG A 101 5.41 -23.41 -24.70
CA ARG A 101 4.09 -22.87 -25.05
C ARG A 101 4.00 -21.35 -24.93
N GLY A 102 4.90 -20.72 -24.17
CA GLY A 102 4.96 -19.27 -23.98
C GLY A 102 3.62 -18.69 -23.53
N ASN A 103 3.21 -17.60 -24.18
CA ASN A 103 1.97 -16.87 -23.85
C ASN A 103 0.67 -17.63 -24.22
N LYS A 104 0.75 -18.84 -24.77
CA LYS A 104 -0.43 -19.62 -25.21
C LYS A 104 -1.13 -20.38 -24.07
N VAL A 105 -0.58 -20.33 -22.85
CA VAL A 105 -1.15 -21.00 -21.67
C VAL A 105 -1.41 -19.97 -20.60
N ASN A 106 -2.51 -20.11 -19.87
CA ASN A 106 -2.80 -19.28 -18.72
C ASN A 106 -1.95 -19.73 -17.51
N PRO A 107 -0.97 -18.93 -17.05
CA PRO A 107 -0.09 -19.29 -15.93
C PRO A 107 -0.86 -19.60 -14.64
N ALA A 108 -1.99 -18.92 -14.40
CA ALA A 108 -2.85 -19.12 -13.24
C ALA A 108 -3.46 -20.54 -13.16
N THR A 109 -3.45 -21.29 -14.28
CA THR A 109 -4.04 -22.65 -14.35
C THR A 109 -3.00 -23.76 -14.27
N LEU A 110 -1.72 -23.42 -14.25
CA LEU A 110 -0.61 -24.36 -14.36
C LEU A 110 0.08 -24.67 -13.02
N GLY A 111 0.01 -23.72 -12.08
CA GLY A 111 0.65 -23.84 -10.76
C GLY A 111 -0.29 -24.30 -9.66
N ASP A 112 0.26 -24.31 -8.45
CA ASP A 112 -0.50 -24.51 -7.23
C ASP A 112 -1.27 -23.24 -6.84
N SER A 113 -2.41 -23.38 -6.16
CA SER A 113 -3.20 -22.23 -5.73
C SER A 113 -2.48 -21.42 -4.65
N LEU A 114 -2.42 -20.11 -4.85
CA LEU A 114 -1.95 -19.11 -3.90
C LEU A 114 -2.86 -17.88 -3.98
N MET A 115 -3.09 -17.17 -2.88
CA MET A 115 -3.88 -15.92 -2.87
C MET A 115 -3.13 -14.71 -3.45
N LEU A 116 -2.15 -14.95 -4.32
CA LEU A 116 -1.39 -13.94 -5.04
C LEU A 116 -1.77 -13.98 -6.51
N GLU A 117 -1.64 -12.85 -7.18
CA GLU A 117 -1.94 -12.74 -8.60
C GLU A 117 -0.88 -13.49 -9.43
N SER A 118 -1.28 -13.94 -10.62
CA SER A 118 -0.35 -14.60 -11.55
C SER A 118 0.45 -13.59 -12.39
N ARG A 119 0.00 -12.34 -12.48
CA ARG A 119 0.62 -11.27 -13.28
C ARG A 119 0.58 -9.98 -12.48
N TYR A 120 1.69 -9.25 -12.51
CA TYR A 120 1.83 -7.94 -11.90
C TYR A 120 2.29 -6.95 -12.97
N GLU A 121 1.70 -5.76 -12.98
CA GLU A 121 2.01 -4.71 -13.94
C GLU A 121 2.64 -3.52 -13.23
N LEU A 122 3.79 -3.06 -13.73
CA LEU A 122 4.52 -1.91 -13.19
C LEU A 122 4.75 -1.96 -11.67
N ALA A 123 4.96 -3.17 -11.13
CA ALA A 123 5.18 -3.37 -9.70
C ALA A 123 6.56 -2.84 -9.31
N THR A 124 6.63 -2.04 -8.25
CA THR A 124 7.90 -1.52 -7.76
C THR A 124 8.68 -2.59 -6.99
N GLU A 125 9.98 -2.38 -6.79
CA GLU A 125 10.80 -3.28 -5.97
C GLU A 125 10.23 -3.43 -4.54
N SER A 126 9.76 -2.33 -3.92
CA SER A 126 9.10 -2.36 -2.61
C SER A 126 7.77 -3.11 -2.62
N ASP A 127 6.95 -3.00 -3.67
CA ASP A 127 5.72 -3.78 -3.82
C ASP A 127 6.02 -5.27 -3.82
N ILE A 128 7.01 -5.67 -4.65
CA ILE A 128 7.44 -7.06 -4.80
C ILE A 128 8.02 -7.55 -3.47
N ALA A 129 8.85 -6.75 -2.80
CA ALA A 129 9.46 -7.12 -1.53
C ALA A 129 8.43 -7.33 -0.41
N ARG A 130 7.36 -6.53 -0.38
CA ARG A 130 6.25 -6.70 0.57
C ARG A 130 5.43 -7.96 0.29
N LEU A 131 5.24 -8.30 -0.98
CA LEU A 131 4.42 -9.45 -1.39
C LEU A 131 5.18 -10.77 -1.40
N PHE A 132 6.47 -10.80 -1.68
CA PHE A 132 7.25 -12.03 -1.87
C PHE A 132 8.48 -12.12 -0.96
N GLY A 133 8.90 -11.00 -0.36
CA GLY A 133 10.10 -10.87 0.44
C GLY A 133 11.23 -10.14 -0.28
N ARG A 134 12.12 -9.49 0.49
CA ARG A 134 13.25 -8.70 -0.04
C ARG A 134 14.20 -9.51 -0.91
N ASP A 135 14.56 -10.72 -0.49
CA ASP A 135 15.49 -11.58 -1.23
C ASP A 135 14.93 -11.97 -2.60
N PHE A 136 13.62 -12.24 -2.68
CA PHE A 136 12.94 -12.51 -3.94
C PHE A 136 12.98 -11.30 -4.87
N ALA A 137 12.67 -10.11 -4.35
CA ALA A 137 12.67 -8.87 -5.14
C ALA A 137 14.07 -8.58 -5.71
N ALA A 138 15.12 -8.73 -4.90
CA ALA A 138 16.50 -8.53 -5.31
C ALA A 138 16.91 -9.49 -6.42
N VAL A 139 16.63 -10.80 -6.27
CA VAL A 139 16.99 -11.81 -7.28
C VAL A 139 16.14 -11.67 -8.54
N LEU A 140 14.87 -11.30 -8.41
CA LEU A 140 13.97 -11.11 -9.56
C LEU A 140 14.51 -10.03 -10.50
N ARG A 141 14.93 -8.88 -9.97
CA ARG A 141 15.46 -7.76 -10.78
C ARG A 141 16.59 -8.17 -11.72
N ASP A 142 17.41 -9.13 -11.30
CA ASP A 142 18.60 -9.56 -12.04
C ASP A 142 18.29 -10.67 -13.07
N GLN A 143 17.02 -11.06 -13.22
CA GLN A 143 16.61 -12.08 -14.19
C GLN A 143 16.47 -11.51 -15.62
N PRO A 144 16.70 -12.33 -16.66
CA PRO A 144 16.51 -11.92 -18.04
C PRO A 144 15.04 -11.58 -18.36
N VAL A 145 14.85 -10.49 -19.12
CA VAL A 145 13.55 -10.12 -19.67
C VAL A 145 13.17 -11.07 -20.81
N GLY A 146 11.91 -11.50 -20.80
CA GLY A 146 11.30 -12.31 -21.85
C GLY A 146 11.43 -13.81 -21.66
N GLU A 147 12.21 -14.28 -20.69
CA GLU A 147 12.47 -15.69 -20.45
C GLU A 147 11.84 -16.19 -19.14
N TRP A 148 11.34 -17.43 -19.16
CA TRP A 148 10.99 -18.13 -17.93
C TRP A 148 12.25 -18.68 -17.27
N VAL A 149 12.45 -18.34 -16.00
CA VAL A 149 13.63 -18.73 -15.22
C VAL A 149 13.36 -19.89 -14.27
N ASN A 150 14.44 -20.44 -13.70
CA ASN A 150 14.35 -21.44 -12.64
C ASN A 150 13.58 -20.91 -11.42
N PRO A 151 13.03 -21.80 -10.56
CA PRO A 151 12.20 -21.35 -9.45
C PRO A 151 12.96 -20.41 -8.49
N LEU A 152 12.39 -19.24 -8.28
CA LEU A 152 12.83 -18.26 -7.29
C LEU A 152 12.11 -18.52 -5.96
N LYS A 153 12.83 -18.43 -4.84
CA LYS A 153 12.28 -18.69 -3.52
C LYS A 153 11.69 -17.43 -2.91
N SER A 154 10.49 -17.55 -2.34
CA SER A 154 9.81 -16.54 -1.54
C SER A 154 9.48 -17.11 -0.15
N GLY A 155 8.89 -16.28 0.71
CA GLY A 155 8.31 -16.75 1.98
C GLY A 155 7.17 -17.76 1.83
N TYR A 156 6.52 -17.83 0.66
CA TYR A 156 5.41 -18.75 0.38
C TYR A 156 5.88 -20.11 -0.16
N GLY A 157 7.04 -20.16 -0.80
CA GLY A 157 7.53 -21.34 -1.51
C GLY A 157 8.33 -20.94 -2.74
N ALA A 158 8.09 -21.59 -3.87
CA ALA A 158 8.87 -21.37 -5.08
C ALA A 158 8.02 -20.84 -6.23
N HIS A 159 8.61 -19.97 -7.05
CA HIS A 159 7.91 -19.32 -8.16
C HIS A 159 8.74 -19.43 -9.44
N LEU A 160 8.17 -20.01 -10.48
CA LEU A 160 8.66 -19.80 -11.83
C LEU A 160 8.22 -18.41 -12.27
N VAL A 161 9.14 -17.59 -12.77
CA VAL A 161 8.85 -16.20 -13.11
C VAL A 161 9.33 -15.89 -14.52
N ARG A 162 8.62 -14.99 -15.19
CA ARG A 162 9.04 -14.36 -16.44
C ARG A 162 8.81 -12.86 -16.35
N ILE A 163 9.89 -12.10 -16.52
CA ILE A 163 9.80 -10.65 -16.67
C ILE A 163 9.37 -10.35 -18.10
N GLU A 164 8.37 -9.50 -18.25
CA GLU A 164 7.86 -9.09 -19.56
C GLU A 164 8.45 -7.76 -19.99
N ALA A 165 8.59 -6.84 -19.04
CA ALA A 165 9.23 -5.55 -19.22
C ALA A 165 9.78 -5.06 -17.89
N GLY A 166 10.90 -4.35 -17.94
CA GLY A 166 11.39 -3.55 -16.83
C GLY A 166 11.50 -2.10 -17.27
N LEU A 167 10.96 -1.18 -16.47
CA LEU A 167 11.31 0.24 -16.54
C LEU A 167 12.49 0.44 -15.60
N LEU A 168 13.66 0.01 -16.07
CA LEU A 168 14.94 0.34 -15.45
C LEU A 168 15.29 1.75 -15.92
N ARG A 169 15.51 2.68 -14.99
CA ARG A 169 16.04 3.99 -15.35
C ARG A 169 17.50 3.79 -15.79
N GLU A 170 17.85 4.26 -16.99
CA GLU A 170 19.25 4.48 -17.37
C GLU A 170 19.83 5.61 -16.50
N ASP A 171 20.89 5.27 -15.78
CA ASP A 171 21.59 6.09 -14.77
C ASP A 171 21.93 7.50 -15.27
#